data_AF-A0A0A5G6I2-F1
#
_entry.id   AF-A0A0A5G6I2-F1
#
_cell.length_a   1.000
_cell.length_b   1.000
_cell.length_c   1.000
_cell.angle_alpha   90.00
_cell.angle_beta   90.00
_cell.angle_gamma   90.00
#
_symmetry.space_group_name_H-M   'P 1'
#
loop_
_entity.id
_entity.type
_entity.pdbx_description
1 polymer ?
#
loop_
_entity_poly.entity_id
_entity_poly.type
_entity_poly.pdbx_seq_one_letter_code
_entity_poly.pdbx_strand_id
1 'polypeptide(L)'
;MDQNFTIKVKQEGEVYDIEPVKGKSLLATAFEQEVPLDYKCQKGNCTRCKVELVNGQDIVNKPTPKEHEQIEDQLSDGYRLACQTVPLK
;
A
#
# COMPACT_ATOMS: atom_id res chain seq x y z
N MET A 1 -6.66 -6.01 -23.69
CA MET A 1 -5.44 -5.17 -23.77
C MET A 1 -5.29 -4.59 -22.38
N ASP A 2 -4.88 -5.46 -21.49
CA ASP A 2 -4.88 -5.22 -20.06
C ASP A 2 -3.50 -4.64 -19.80
N GLN A 3 -3.46 -3.32 -19.68
CA GLN A 3 -2.24 -2.66 -19.25
C GLN A 3 -2.04 -3.08 -17.79
N ASN A 4 -1.23 -4.12 -17.56
CA ASN A 4 -0.81 -4.54 -16.21
C ASN A 4 0.07 -3.43 -15.61
N PHE A 5 -0.55 -2.42 -15.02
CA PHE A 5 0.14 -1.47 -14.17
C PHE A 5 0.56 -2.22 -12.90
N THR A 6 1.81 -2.15 -12.49
CA THR A 6 2.31 -2.76 -11.24
C THR A 6 2.64 -1.67 -10.21
N ILE A 7 2.21 -1.87 -8.97
CA ILE A 7 2.50 -0.97 -7.86
C ILE A 7 3.77 -1.48 -7.19
N LYS A 8 4.80 -0.61 -7.13
CA LYS A 8 6.02 -0.91 -6.37
C LYS A 8 5.90 -0.27 -5.00
N VAL A 9 6.06 -1.09 -3.97
CA VAL A 9 6.10 -0.62 -2.59
C VAL A 9 7.42 -1.03 -1.97
N LYS A 10 7.94 -0.21 -1.05
CA LYS A 10 9.17 -0.51 -0.34
C LYS A 10 8.90 -0.61 1.16
N GLN A 11 9.37 -1.67 1.79
CA GLN A 11 9.21 -1.92 3.22
C GLN A 11 10.54 -2.40 3.80
N GLU A 12 10.98 -1.77 4.90
CA GLU A 12 12.22 -2.14 5.60
C GLU A 12 13.49 -2.17 4.71
N GLY A 13 13.47 -1.44 3.58
CA GLY A 13 14.57 -1.39 2.62
C GLY A 13 14.42 -2.32 1.42
N GLU A 14 13.49 -3.28 1.48
CA GLU A 14 13.17 -4.18 0.37
C GLU A 14 12.03 -3.63 -0.49
N VAL A 15 12.13 -3.82 -1.80
CA VAL A 15 11.12 -3.38 -2.76
C VAL A 15 10.33 -4.59 -3.23
N TYR A 16 9.00 -4.44 -3.21
CA TYR A 16 8.04 -5.45 -3.59
C TYR A 16 7.14 -4.94 -4.71
N ASP A 17 6.90 -5.81 -5.68
CA ASP A 17 5.99 -5.58 -6.78
C ASP A 17 4.63 -6.20 -6.45
N ILE A 18 3.57 -5.40 -6.50
CA ILE A 18 2.20 -5.83 -6.25
C ILE A 18 1.38 -5.48 -7.47
N GLU A 19 0.71 -6.47 -8.06
CA GLU A 19 -0.25 -6.19 -9.13
C GLU A 19 -1.53 -5.59 -8.51
N PRO A 20 -1.91 -4.34 -8.79
CA PRO A 20 -3.10 -3.71 -8.27
C PRO A 20 -4.34 -4.51 -8.64
N VAL A 21 -5.13 -4.89 -7.64
CA VAL A 21 -6.44 -5.50 -7.83
C VAL A 21 -7.51 -4.51 -7.39
N LYS A 22 -8.31 -4.05 -8.34
CA LYS A 22 -9.40 -3.10 -8.08
C LYS A 22 -10.33 -3.62 -6.98
N GLY A 23 -10.60 -2.77 -5.99
CA GLY A 23 -11.48 -3.10 -4.86
C GLY A 23 -10.85 -3.97 -3.77
N LYS A 24 -9.57 -4.34 -3.89
CA LYS A 24 -8.80 -5.04 -2.86
C LYS A 24 -7.66 -4.15 -2.36
N SER A 25 -7.35 -4.21 -1.07
CA SER A 25 -6.23 -3.43 -0.53
C SER A 25 -4.89 -4.00 -0.98
N LEU A 26 -3.88 -3.15 -1.10
CA LEU A 26 -2.52 -3.56 -1.43
C LEU A 26 -2.02 -4.67 -0.52
N LEU A 27 -2.34 -4.61 0.78
CA LEU A 27 -1.97 -5.64 1.72
C LEU A 27 -2.64 -7.00 1.41
N ALA A 28 -3.93 -7.00 1.08
CA ALA A 28 -4.64 -8.24 0.78
C ALA A 28 -4.13 -8.85 -0.54
N THR A 29 -3.86 -8.01 -1.53
CA THR A 29 -3.30 -8.42 -2.81
C THR A 29 -1.85 -8.93 -2.67
N ALA A 30 -1.02 -8.24 -1.90
CA ALA A 30 0.31 -8.68 -1.55
C ALA A 30 0.29 -10.05 -0.86
N PHE A 31 -0.64 -10.24 0.08
CA PHE A 31 -0.81 -11.52 0.77
C PHE A 31 -1.20 -12.66 -0.19
N GLU A 32 -2.07 -12.39 -1.17
CA GLU A 32 -2.42 -13.37 -2.21
C GLU A 32 -1.28 -13.64 -3.19
N GLN A 33 -0.44 -12.65 -3.47
CA GLN A 33 0.75 -12.78 -4.31
C GLN A 33 1.97 -13.30 -3.53
N GLU A 34 1.77 -13.77 -2.29
CA GLU A 34 2.81 -14.30 -1.41
C GLU A 34 3.96 -13.30 -1.18
N VAL A 35 3.67 -12.00 -1.29
CA VAL A 35 4.61 -10.92 -1.02
C VAL A 35 4.78 -10.81 0.51
N PRO A 36 6.01 -10.92 1.04
CA PRO A 36 6.28 -10.94 2.47
C PRO A 36 6.22 -9.53 3.08
N LEU A 37 5.08 -8.85 2.96
CA LEU A 37 4.86 -7.59 3.65
C LEU A 37 4.66 -7.83 5.15
N ASP A 38 5.29 -7.01 5.98
CA ASP A 38 5.11 -7.07 7.42
C ASP A 38 3.76 -6.41 7.78
N TYR A 39 2.86 -7.18 8.38
CA TYR A 39 1.55 -6.69 8.82
C TYR A 39 1.13 -7.32 10.15
N LYS A 40 0.22 -6.64 10.87
CA LYS A 40 -0.26 -7.14 12.16
C LYS A 40 -1.79 -7.06 12.32
N CYS A 41 -2.36 -5.87 12.10
CA CYS A 41 -3.76 -5.62 12.44
C CYS A 41 -4.73 -5.68 11.26
N GLN A 42 -4.26 -5.42 10.03
CA GLN A 42 -5.08 -5.32 8.80
C GLN A 42 -6.24 -4.28 8.85
N LYS A 43 -6.38 -3.51 9.93
CA LYS A 43 -7.49 -2.58 10.18
C LYS A 43 -7.10 -1.09 10.13
N GLY A 44 -5.85 -0.78 9.83
CA GLY A 44 -5.33 0.60 9.84
C GLY A 44 -5.17 1.19 11.25
N ASN A 45 -5.18 0.36 12.30
CA ASN A 45 -4.92 0.77 13.69
C ASN A 45 -3.45 0.54 14.09
N CYS A 46 -2.61 0.18 13.14
CA CYS A 46 -1.20 -0.12 13.35
C CYS A 46 -0.39 0.38 12.16
N THR A 47 0.84 0.81 12.43
CA THR A 47 1.78 1.32 11.42
C THR A 47 2.72 0.23 10.87
N ARG A 48 2.42 -1.04 11.14
CA ARG A 48 3.31 -2.16 10.77
C ARG A 48 3.30 -2.42 9.26
N CYS A 49 2.12 -2.37 8.64
CA CYS A 49 1.95 -2.43 7.18
C CYS A 49 2.29 -1.11 6.47
N LYS A 50 3.14 -0.27 7.08
CA LYS A 50 3.59 0.97 6.47
C LYS A 50 4.61 0.62 5.38
N VAL A 51 4.35 1.13 4.19
CA VAL A 51 5.18 0.92 3.02
C VAL A 51 5.36 2.24 2.29
N GLU A 52 6.51 2.45 1.68
CA GLU A 52 6.80 3.59 0.82
C GLU A 52 6.27 3.28 -0.59
N LEU A 53 5.37 4.10 -1.12
CA LEU A 53 4.81 3.89 -2.46
C LEU A 53 5.77 4.44 -3.53
N VAL A 54 6.65 3.58 -4.02
CA VAL A 54 7.65 3.92 -5.04
C VAL A 54 6.99 4.18 -6.40
N ASN A 55 5.89 3.47 -6.70
CA ASN A 55 5.13 3.66 -7.94
C ASN A 55 3.63 3.45 -7.73
N GLY A 56 2.81 4.08 -8.58
CA GLY A 56 1.35 3.84 -8.60
C GLY A 56 0.53 4.73 -7.66
N GLN A 57 1.08 5.84 -7.18
CA GLN A 57 0.36 6.79 -6.32
C GLN A 57 -0.88 7.38 -7.01
N ASP A 58 -0.84 7.59 -8.34
CA ASP A 58 -1.96 8.11 -9.14
C ASP A 58 -3.08 7.09 -9.41
N ILE A 59 -2.84 5.80 -9.16
CA ILE A 59 -3.83 4.73 -9.40
C ILE A 59 -4.45 4.20 -8.12
N VAL A 60 -3.97 4.63 -6.95
CA VAL A 60 -4.52 4.28 -5.64
C VAL A 60 -5.37 5.40 -5.06
N ASN A 61 -6.14 5.09 -4.02
CA ASN A 61 -6.87 6.11 -3.28
C ASN A 61 -5.92 7.06 -2.55
N LYS A 62 -6.43 8.27 -2.29
CA LYS A 62 -5.82 9.24 -1.40
C LYS A 62 -5.71 8.71 0.03
N PRO A 63 -4.80 9.28 0.85
CA PRO A 63 -4.68 8.90 2.24
C PRO A 63 -5.99 8.92 3.00
N THR A 64 -6.28 7.82 3.69
CA THR A 64 -7.45 7.74 4.55
C THR A 64 -7.19 8.53 5.85
N PRO A 65 -8.23 8.96 6.57
CA PRO A 65 -8.07 9.70 7.83
C PRO A 65 -7.18 8.97 8.83
N LYS A 66 -7.27 7.63 8.89
CA LYS A 66 -6.41 6.80 9.74
C LYS A 66 -4.93 6.90 9.40
N GLU A 67 -4.60 7.05 8.12
CA GLU A 67 -3.21 7.22 7.71
C GLU A 67 -2.70 8.58 8.13
N HIS A 68 -3.52 9.64 8.02
CA HIS A 68 -3.20 10.94 8.58
C HIS A 68 -2.99 10.84 10.10
N GLU A 69 -3.90 10.21 10.83
CA GLU A 69 -3.77 10.05 12.29
C GLU A 69 -2.54 9.23 12.73
N GLN A 70 -1.95 8.40 11.86
CA GLN A 70 -0.84 7.50 12.22
C GLN A 70 0.51 7.90 11.63
N ILE A 71 0.53 8.42 10.40
CA ILE A 71 1.73 8.66 9.61
C ILE A 71 1.67 9.96 8.78
N GLU A 72 0.90 10.97 9.21
CA GLU A 72 0.74 12.26 8.48
C GLU A 72 2.05 12.85 7.97
N ASP A 73 3.06 12.99 8.83
CA ASP A 73 4.37 13.54 8.43
C ASP A 73 5.06 12.74 7.32
N GLN A 74 4.82 11.42 7.28
CA GLN A 74 5.42 10.50 6.31
C GLN A 74 4.58 10.36 5.03
N LEU A 75 3.30 10.73 5.05
CA LEU A 75 2.46 10.75 3.85
C LEU A 75 3.08 11.66 2.77
N SER A 76 3.70 12.76 3.19
CA SER A 76 4.39 13.69 2.29
C SER A 76 5.66 13.11 1.66
N ASP A 77 6.28 12.12 2.32
CA ASP A 77 7.47 11.41 1.85
C ASP A 77 7.10 10.20 0.96
N GLY A 78 5.80 9.98 0.73
CA GLY A 78 5.27 8.88 -0.08
C GLY A 78 4.98 7.59 0.70
N TYR A 79 5.04 7.60 2.03
CA TYR A 79 4.62 6.45 2.83
C TYR A 79 3.11 6.34 2.88
N ARG A 80 2.62 5.10 2.82
CA ARG A 80 1.20 4.75 2.87
C ARG A 80 1.04 3.48 3.71
N LEU A 81 -0.14 3.25 4.26
CA LEU A 81 -0.47 1.98 4.90
C LEU A 81 -1.05 1.04 3.83
N ALA A 82 -0.37 -0.09 3.56
CA ALA A 82 -0.80 -1.06 2.56
C ALA A 82 -2.23 -1.60 2.82
N CYS A 83 -2.67 -1.64 4.09
CA CYS A 83 -4.03 -2.06 4.45
C CYS A 83 -5.12 -1.01 4.19
N GLN A 84 -4.75 0.27 4.02
CA GLN A 84 -5.67 1.38 3.73
C GLN A 84 -5.55 1.85 2.27
N THR A 85 -4.50 1.40 1.58
CA THR A 85 -4.26 1.71 0.18
C THR A 85 -4.97 0.68 -0.68
N VAL A 86 -5.83 1.15 -1.57
CA VAL A 86 -6.70 0.39 -2.46
C VAL A 86 -6.55 0.99 -3.86
N PRO A 87 -6.25 0.16 -4.88
CA PRO A 87 -6.24 0.60 -6.27
C PRO A 87 -7.65 0.99 -6.74
N LEU A 88 -7.76 2.15 -7.38
CA LEU A 88 -9.01 2.69 -7.95
C LEU A 88 -9.17 2.35 -9.44
N LYS A 89 -8.06 2.11 -10.14
CA LYS A 89 -8.03 1.75 -11.55
C LYS A 89 -7.77 0.25 -11.72
#